data_AF-A0A952SAU7-F1
#
_entry.id   AF-A0A952SAU7-F1
#
_cell.length_a   1.000
_cell.length_b   1.000
_cell.length_c   1.000
_cell.angle_alpha   90.00
_cell.angle_beta   90.00
_cell.angle_gamma   90.00
#
_symmetry.space_group_name_H-M   'P 1'
#
loop_
_entity.id
_entity.type
_entity.pdbx_description
1 polymer ?
#
loop_
_entity_poly.entity_id
_entity_poly.type
_entity_poly.pdbx_seq_one_letter_code
_entity_poly.pdbx_strand_id
1 'polypeptide(L)' 'MTQEPENKGEHHGLKDKITGLGQKIIGEIEEIGGALTGDPTTIAEGELNVEVGEIRESIEDAAEENKG' A
#
# COMPACT_ATOMS: atom_id res chain seq x y z
N MET A 1 34.91 -16.56 -16.20
CA MET A 1 34.36 -15.25 -15.80
C MET A 1 32.89 -15.46 -15.49
N THR A 2 32.60 -15.70 -14.22
CA THR A 2 31.24 -15.78 -13.67
C THR A 2 30.65 -14.38 -13.69
N GLN A 3 29.51 -14.21 -14.34
CA GLN A 3 28.75 -12.96 -14.31
C GLN A 3 28.14 -12.82 -12.91
N GLU A 4 28.46 -11.72 -12.23
CA GLU A 4 27.81 -11.31 -10.98
C GLU A 4 26.38 -10.86 -11.28
N PRO A 5 25.41 -11.15 -10.40
CA PRO A 5 24.01 -10.79 -10.65
C PRO A 5 23.86 -9.27 -10.64
N GLU A 6 23.25 -8.76 -11.69
CA GLU A 6 22.91 -7.35 -11.86
C GLU A 6 22.15 -6.81 -10.63
N ASN A 7 22.80 -5.84 -9.97
CA ASN A 7 22.26 -5.03 -8.90
C ASN A 7 21.03 -4.26 -9.42
N LYS A 8 19.82 -4.73 -9.09
CA LYS A 8 18.55 -4.04 -9.37
C LYS A 8 18.44 -2.79 -8.49
N GLY A 9 19.06 -1.70 -8.95
CA GLY A 9 18.94 -0.39 -8.34
C GLY A 9 17.49 0.13 -8.32
N GLU A 10 17.00 0.40 -7.10
CA GLU A 10 16.47 1.71 -6.69
C GLU A 10 15.34 2.37 -7.51
N HIS A 11 14.22 1.65 -7.71
CA HIS A 11 12.95 2.28 -8.12
C HIS A 11 11.75 1.87 -7.25
N HIS A 12 11.96 1.61 -5.96
CA HIS A 12 10.91 1.16 -5.04
C HIS A 12 10.08 2.34 -4.44
N GLY A 13 10.71 3.44 -4.03
CA GLY A 13 10.02 4.49 -3.25
C GLY A 13 8.78 5.13 -3.89
N LEU A 14 8.84 5.58 -5.16
CA LEU A 14 7.71 6.30 -5.75
C LEU A 14 6.54 5.39 -6.17
N LYS A 15 6.84 4.18 -6.66
CA LYS A 15 5.80 3.24 -7.09
C LYS A 15 5.11 2.63 -5.90
N ASP A 16 5.86 2.26 -4.87
CA ASP A 16 5.32 1.63 -3.67
C ASP A 16 4.42 2.63 -2.91
N LYS A 17 4.82 3.90 -2.81
CA LYS A 17 4.02 4.99 -2.22
C LYS A 17 2.69 5.22 -2.94
N ILE A 18 2.71 5.13 -4.28
CA ILE A 18 1.49 5.19 -5.10
C ILE A 18 0.61 3.96 -4.84
N THR A 19 1.20 2.79 -4.53
CA THR A 19 0.42 1.60 -4.17
C THR A 19 -0.23 1.71 -2.80
N GLY A 20 0.46 2.26 -1.79
CA GLY A 20 -0.10 2.44 -0.44
C GLY A 20 -1.28 3.43 -0.44
N LEU A 21 -1.08 4.61 -1.06
CA LEU A 21 -2.14 5.61 -1.19
C LEU A 21 -3.33 5.10 -2.02
N GLY A 22 -3.07 4.32 -3.07
CA GLY A 22 -4.13 3.72 -3.88
C GLY A 22 -5.00 2.73 -3.11
N GLN A 23 -4.40 1.93 -2.23
CA GLN A 23 -5.13 0.99 -1.37
C GLN A 23 -6.03 1.72 -0.36
N LYS A 24 -5.53 2.80 0.26
CA LYS A 24 -6.35 3.65 1.14
C LYS A 24 -7.58 4.21 0.44
N ILE A 25 -7.40 4.79 -0.75
CA ILE A 25 -8.51 5.37 -1.52
C ILE A 25 -9.54 4.31 -1.91
N ILE A 26 -9.11 3.12 -2.33
CA ILE A 26 -10.02 2.01 -2.64
C ILE A 26 -10.80 1.61 -1.39
N GLY A 27 -10.11 1.49 -0.26
CA GLY A 27 -10.73 1.09 1.00
C GLY A 27 -11.80 2.06 1.49
N GLU A 28 -11.53 3.37 1.43
CA GLU A 28 -12.53 4.41 1.79
C GLU A 28 -13.77 4.36 0.89
N ILE A 29 -13.59 4.08 -0.41
CA ILE A 29 -14.71 3.94 -1.36
C ILE A 29 -15.55 2.71 -1.03
N GLU A 30 -14.91 1.60 -0.68
CA GLU A 30 -15.58 0.35 -0.30
C GLU A 30 -16.31 0.48 1.04
N GLU A 31 -15.72 1.15 2.04
CA GLU A 31 -16.38 1.42 3.31
C GLU A 31 -17.65 2.26 3.12
N ILE A 32 -17.55 3.36 2.36
CA ILE A 32 -18.71 4.22 2.05
C ILE A 32 -19.73 3.45 1.21
N GLY A 33 -19.27 2.74 0.18
CA GLY A 33 -20.13 1.96 -0.71
C GLY A 33 -20.90 0.88 0.04
N GLY A 34 -20.21 0.10 0.87
CA GLY A 34 -20.78 -0.93 1.73
C GLY A 34 -21.75 -0.37 2.76
N ALA A 35 -21.45 0.78 3.38
CA ALA A 35 -22.37 1.45 4.29
C ALA A 35 -23.65 1.91 3.58
N LEU A 36 -23.55 2.41 2.34
CA LEU A 36 -24.70 2.84 1.55
C LEU A 36 -25.55 1.67 1.05
N THR A 37 -24.95 0.52 0.74
CA THR A 37 -25.66 -0.68 0.28
C THR A 37 -26.10 -1.61 1.41
N GLY A 38 -25.58 -1.41 2.62
CA GLY A 38 -25.76 -2.29 3.76
C GLY A 38 -25.01 -3.62 3.62
N ASP A 39 -23.91 -3.64 2.87
CA ASP A 39 -23.05 -4.82 2.70
C ASP A 39 -21.91 -4.83 3.75
N PRO A 40 -22.01 -5.64 4.81
CA PRO A 40 -20.97 -5.72 5.84
C PRO A 40 -19.65 -6.30 5.32
N THR A 41 -19.67 -7.05 4.21
CA THR A 41 -18.46 -7.63 3.61
C THR A 41 -17.65 -6.54 2.95
N THR A 42 -18.30 -5.69 2.15
CA THR A 42 -17.63 -4.56 1.48
C THR A 42 -17.08 -3.54 2.48
N ILE A 43 -17.76 -3.34 3.61
CA ILE A 43 -17.23 -2.52 4.71
C ILE A 43 -15.91 -3.12 5.25
N ALA A 44 -15.90 -4.42 5.55
CA ALA A 44 -14.71 -5.10 6.04
C ALA A 44 -13.56 -5.15 5.03
N GLU A 45 -13.87 -5.29 3.73
CA GLU A 45 -12.88 -5.17 2.65
C GLU A 45 -12.29 -3.76 2.59
N GLY A 46 -13.13 -2.74 2.78
CA GLY A 46 -12.70 -1.35 2.85
C GLY A 46 -11.72 -1.09 3.98
N GLU A 47 -12.06 -1.52 5.20
CA GLU A 47 -11.20 -1.41 6.39
C GLU A 47 -9.85 -2.10 6.15
N LEU A 48 -9.85 -3.31 5.58
CA LEU A 48 -8.64 -4.06 5.28
C LEU A 48 -7.75 -3.32 4.25
N ASN A 49 -8.34 -2.75 3.20
CA ASN A 49 -7.59 -2.03 2.17
C ASN A 49 -6.94 -0.75 2.71
N VAL A 50 -7.61 -0.04 3.62
CA VAL A 50 -7.01 1.10 4.35
C VAL A 50 -5.83 0.63 5.20
N GLU A 51 -6.00 -0.41 6.00
CA GLU A 51 -4.93 -0.94 6.88
C GLU A 51 -3.71 -1.41 6.08
N VAL A 52 -3.92 -2.12 4.95
CA VAL A 52 -2.83 -2.53 4.04
C VAL A 52 -2.08 -1.31 3.50
N GLY A 53 -2.80 -0.25 3.14
CA GLY A 53 -2.20 1.00 2.69
C GLY A 53 -1.36 1.68 3.77
N GLU A 54 -1.86 1.73 5.01
CA GLU A 54 -1.12 2.28 6.17
C GLU A 54 0.14 1.51 6.49
N ILE A 55 0.09 0.17 6.47
CA ILE A 55 1.25 -0.67 6.74
C ILE A 55 2.32 -0.46 5.66
N ARG A 56 1.94 -0.36 4.38
CA ARG A 56 2.89 -0.11 3.29
C ARG A 56 3.57 1.25 3.43
N GLU A 57 2.79 2.29 3.68
CA GLU A 57 3.31 3.64 3.93
C GLU A 57 4.27 3.64 5.13
N SER A 58 3.91 2.97 6.23
CA SER A 58 4.77 2.86 7.42
C SER A 58 6.09 2.12 7.15
N ILE A 59 6.06 1.06 6.33
CA ILE A 59 7.28 0.32 5.95
C ILE A 59 8.18 1.18 5.06
N GLU A 60 7.60 1.94 4.14
CA GLU A 60 8.33 2.85 3.27
C GLU A 60 8.96 3.99 4.05
N ASP A 61 8.22 4.63 4.95
CA ASP A 61 8.71 5.71 5.80
C ASP A 61 9.88 5.22 6.68
N ALA A 62 9.76 4.02 7.28
CA ALA A 62 10.85 3.40 8.05
C ALA A 62 12.08 3.02 7.20
N ALA A 63 11.87 2.70 5.91
CA ALA A 63 12.93 2.43 4.96
C ALA A 63 13.61 3.71 4.46
N GLU A 64 12.88 4.81 4.34
CA GLU A 64 13.44 6.14 4.05
C GLU A 64 14.25 6.67 5.24
N GLU A 65 13.77 6.49 6.48
CA GLU A 65 14.47 6.91 7.70
C GLU A 65 15.80 6.17 7.91
N ASN A 66 15.88 4.87 7.60
CA ASN A 66 17.13 4.09 7.69
C ASN A 66 18.17 4.43 6.61
N LYS A 67 17.81 5.22 5.58
CA LYS A 67 18.73 5.65 4.52
C LYS A 67 19.37 7.02 4.78
N GLY A 68 18.96 7.72 5.84
CA GLY A 68 19.54 9.00 6.31
C GLY A 68 20.67 8.80 7.30
#